data_AF-A0A268AAX6-F1
#
_entry.id   AF-A0A268AAX6-F1
#
_cell.length_a   1.000
_cell.length_b   1.000
_cell.length_c   1.000
_cell.angle_alpha   90.00
_cell.angle_beta   90.00
_cell.angle_gamma   90.00
#
_symmetry.space_group_name_H-M   'P 1'
#
loop_
_entity.id
_entity.type
_entity.pdbx_description
1 polymer ?
#
loop_
_entity_poly.entity_id
_entity_poly.type
_entity_poly.pdbx_seq_one_letter_code
_entity_poly.pdbx_strand_id
1 'polypeptide(L)'
;MQLDDLHVKFQHFSIDLFQDDLINWFQQEKRALPWRENQDPYRIWVSEIMLQQTKVDTVIPYFHRFMERFPTIQALAEADEQDVLKAWEGLGYYSRARNLQTAVREVSETYDGKVPDNVEELGKLKGVGPYTKGAILSIAYGIPQPAVDGNVMRVLSRILLITEDIAKPKARKIFEAAVEEMISHRNPSAFNQGLMELGALICTPKKPACLLCPVQSHCTAFKQGLQEELPIKSKGKKQKTMPYLSVVVENEQGEVLIEKRPELGLLANLWQFPMADATEVSLEQLAYWFQLEYGIAIKLEETLQPVRHIFSHIIWEVIVLRATTKDKLPEQGRFVALSDIDDYPFPVPHQKILQQIHIPE
;
A
#
# COMPACT_ATOMS: atom_id res chain seq x y z
N MET A 1 10.71 -2.49 -27.59
CA MET A 1 11.02 -1.08 -27.81
C MET A 1 12.36 -0.78 -27.15
N GLN A 2 13.34 -0.33 -27.94
CA GLN A 2 14.60 0.21 -27.41
C GLN A 2 14.40 1.69 -27.06
N LEU A 3 15.30 2.29 -26.28
CA LEU A 3 15.21 3.73 -25.94
C LEU A 3 15.23 4.60 -27.20
N ASP A 4 15.93 4.16 -28.26
CA ASP A 4 16.01 4.85 -29.54
C ASP A 4 14.65 4.97 -30.26
N ASP A 5 13.74 4.02 -30.04
CA ASP A 5 12.38 4.07 -30.60
C ASP A 5 11.51 5.17 -29.93
N LEU A 6 11.87 5.58 -28.71
CA LEU A 6 11.18 6.64 -27.98
C LEU A 6 11.48 8.01 -28.61
N HIS A 7 12.70 8.22 -29.09
CA HIS A 7 13.09 9.46 -29.77
C HIS A 7 12.22 9.72 -31.01
N VAL A 8 11.91 8.68 -31.79
CA VAL A 8 10.99 8.77 -32.96
C VAL A 8 9.60 9.23 -32.54
N LYS A 9 9.11 8.79 -31.38
CA LYS A 9 7.80 9.20 -30.84
C LYS A 9 7.75 10.69 -30.47
N PHE A 10 8.90 11.29 -30.15
CA PHE A 10 9.01 12.71 -29.82
C PHE A 10 9.25 13.64 -31.01
N GLN A 11 9.69 13.14 -32.16
CA GLN A 11 10.01 13.98 -33.34
C GLN A 11 8.88 14.92 -33.80
N HIS A 12 7.62 14.53 -33.57
CA HIS A 12 6.43 15.31 -33.93
C HIS A 12 5.58 15.68 -32.70
N PHE A 13 6.16 15.57 -31.50
CA PHE A 13 5.49 15.83 -30.24
C PHE A 13 5.96 17.17 -29.67
N SER A 14 5.03 18.10 -29.48
CA SER A 14 5.35 19.39 -28.87
C SER A 14 5.35 19.27 -27.35
N ILE A 15 6.52 19.03 -26.77
CA ILE A 15 6.69 18.88 -25.31
C ILE A 15 6.20 20.12 -24.56
N ASP A 16 6.55 21.34 -25.01
CA ASP A 16 6.17 22.58 -24.33
C ASP A 16 4.65 22.75 -24.27
N LEU A 17 3.95 22.61 -25.41
CA LEU A 17 2.48 22.67 -25.45
C LEU A 17 1.83 21.58 -24.57
N PHE A 18 2.38 20.36 -24.58
CA PHE A 18 1.87 19.30 -23.70
C PHE A 18 2.03 19.64 -22.22
N GLN A 19 3.20 20.18 -21.84
CA GLN A 19 3.47 20.62 -20.47
C GLN A 19 2.47 21.71 -20.07
N ASP A 20 2.28 22.72 -20.91
CA ASP A 20 1.39 23.85 -20.64
C ASP A 20 -0.07 23.36 -20.49
N ASP A 21 -0.59 22.56 -21.41
CA ASP A 21 -1.96 22.03 -21.35
C ASP A 21 -2.18 21.20 -20.08
N LEU A 22 -1.24 20.31 -19.74
CA LEU A 22 -1.32 19.44 -18.57
C LEU A 22 -1.24 20.24 -17.26
N ILE A 23 -0.26 21.13 -17.14
CA ILE A 23 0.00 21.88 -15.92
C ILE A 23 -1.13 22.86 -15.66
N ASN A 24 -1.61 23.57 -16.69
CA ASN A 24 -2.72 24.52 -16.56
C ASN A 24 -4.00 23.80 -16.11
N TRP A 25 -4.34 22.67 -16.74
CA TRP A 25 -5.46 21.85 -16.29
C TRP A 25 -5.30 21.39 -14.85
N PHE A 26 -4.12 20.85 -14.48
CA PHE A 26 -3.89 20.39 -13.12
C PHE A 26 -4.04 21.51 -12.10
N GLN A 27 -3.54 22.71 -12.37
CA GLN A 27 -3.68 23.84 -11.46
C GLN A 27 -5.14 24.26 -11.24
N GLN A 28 -5.97 24.14 -12.27
CA GLN A 28 -7.40 24.49 -12.21
C GLN A 28 -8.24 23.38 -11.55
N GLU A 29 -7.93 22.12 -11.84
CA GLU A 29 -8.80 20.96 -11.52
C GLU A 29 -8.26 20.06 -10.39
N LYS A 30 -7.07 20.34 -9.84
CA LYS A 30 -6.50 19.51 -8.76
C LYS A 30 -7.48 19.41 -7.59
N ARG A 31 -7.72 18.19 -7.14
CA ARG A 31 -8.50 17.95 -5.92
C ARG A 31 -7.76 18.52 -4.71
N ALA A 32 -8.52 19.13 -3.81
CA ALA A 32 -8.07 19.47 -2.47
C ALA A 32 -7.89 18.17 -1.67
N LEU A 33 -6.64 17.77 -1.47
CA LEU A 33 -6.28 16.57 -0.72
C LEU A 33 -5.43 16.98 0.50
N PRO A 34 -5.53 16.29 1.65
CA PRO A 34 -4.85 16.71 2.88
C PRO A 34 -3.33 16.84 2.73
N TRP A 35 -2.71 15.95 1.96
CA TRP A 35 -1.27 15.97 1.67
C TRP A 35 -0.85 17.01 0.62
N ARG A 36 -1.80 17.74 0.02
CA ARG A 36 -1.52 18.87 -0.91
C ARG A 36 -1.64 20.24 -0.24
N GLU A 37 -1.97 20.31 1.05
CA GLU A 37 -2.12 21.57 1.80
C GLU A 37 -0.82 22.36 1.89
N ASN A 38 0.33 21.67 1.89
CA ASN A 38 1.66 22.26 1.91
C ASN A 38 2.66 21.33 1.18
N GLN A 39 3.92 21.76 1.09
CA GLN A 39 5.00 21.02 0.45
C GLN A 39 5.93 20.35 1.46
N ASP A 40 5.45 20.04 2.67
CA ASP A 40 6.25 19.35 3.68
C ASP A 40 6.68 17.95 3.16
N PRO A 41 7.99 17.69 3.03
CA PRO A 41 8.52 16.42 2.55
C PRO A 41 8.03 15.22 3.38
N TYR A 42 7.85 15.38 4.70
CA TYR A 42 7.39 14.31 5.57
C TYR A 42 5.94 13.92 5.26
N ARG A 43 5.04 14.90 5.20
CA ARG A 43 3.62 14.70 4.84
C ARG A 43 3.47 14.07 3.47
N ILE A 44 4.21 14.59 2.48
CA ILE A 44 4.22 14.03 1.13
C ILE A 44 4.67 12.57 1.19
N TRP A 45 5.81 12.29 1.82
CA TRP A 45 6.33 10.93 1.93
C TRP A 45 5.32 9.96 2.57
N VAL A 46 4.70 10.32 3.69
CA VAL A 46 3.65 9.51 4.34
C VAL A 46 2.52 9.21 3.37
N SER A 47 1.98 10.24 2.69
CA SER A 47 0.89 10.04 1.73
C SER A 47 1.29 9.15 0.55
N GLU A 48 2.50 9.32 0.01
CA GLU A 48 2.99 8.55 -1.12
C GLU A 48 3.17 7.07 -0.76
N ILE A 49 3.60 6.76 0.46
CA ILE A 49 3.64 5.38 0.96
C ILE A 49 2.22 4.83 1.13
N MET A 50 1.29 5.60 1.70
CA MET A 50 -0.10 5.17 1.88
C MET A 50 -0.82 4.92 0.55
N LEU A 51 -0.57 5.73 -0.48
CA LEU A 51 -1.19 5.63 -1.80
C LEU A 51 -0.67 4.45 -2.64
N GLN A 52 0.41 3.79 -2.23
CA GLN A 52 0.87 2.58 -2.90
C GLN A 52 -0.21 1.51 -2.89
N GLN A 53 -0.77 1.19 -4.06
CA GLN A 53 -1.81 0.17 -4.22
C GLN A 53 -3.07 0.41 -3.36
N THR A 54 -3.32 1.66 -2.97
CA THR A 54 -4.47 2.05 -2.15
C THR A 54 -5.17 3.25 -2.79
N LYS A 55 -6.51 3.28 -2.78
CA LYS A 55 -7.28 4.38 -3.39
C LYS A 55 -7.20 5.64 -2.54
N VAL A 56 -7.25 6.80 -3.19
CA VAL A 56 -7.24 8.13 -2.55
C VAL A 56 -8.29 8.23 -1.44
N ASP A 57 -9.55 7.92 -1.74
CA ASP A 57 -10.65 8.05 -0.76
C ASP A 57 -10.48 7.16 0.47
N THR A 58 -9.82 6.01 0.31
CA THR A 58 -9.45 5.13 1.42
C THR A 58 -8.33 5.76 2.26
N VAL A 59 -7.35 6.42 1.63
CA VAL A 59 -6.18 6.99 2.33
C VAL A 59 -6.53 8.24 3.13
N ILE A 60 -7.45 9.09 2.67
CA ILE A 60 -7.79 10.37 3.33
C ILE A 60 -8.00 10.23 4.86
N PRO A 61 -8.92 9.38 5.36
CA PRO A 61 -9.14 9.28 6.80
C PRO A 61 -7.94 8.68 7.56
N TYR A 62 -7.16 7.82 6.92
CA TYR A 62 -5.94 7.26 7.51
C TYR A 62 -4.84 8.30 7.64
N PHE A 63 -4.64 9.11 6.59
CA PHE A 63 -3.66 10.18 6.60
C PHE A 63 -3.96 11.18 7.72
N HIS A 64 -5.22 11.59 7.90
CA HIS A 64 -5.59 12.50 8.99
C HIS A 64 -5.22 11.94 10.37
N ARG A 65 -5.69 10.74 10.70
CA ARG A 65 -5.38 10.11 12.01
C ARG A 65 -3.89 9.86 12.21
N PHE A 66 -3.20 9.46 11.15
CA PHE A 66 -1.76 9.21 11.20
C PHE A 66 -0.98 10.49 11.45
N MET A 67 -1.31 11.58 10.75
CA MET A 67 -0.65 12.88 10.94
C MET A 67 -1.03 13.57 12.25
N GLU A 68 -2.21 13.27 12.81
CA GLU A 68 -2.59 13.72 14.15
C GLU A 68 -1.73 13.02 15.22
N ARG A 69 -1.53 11.70 15.09
CA ARG A 69 -0.74 10.91 16.04
C ARG A 69 0.77 11.09 15.86
N PHE A 70 1.23 11.21 14.62
CA PHE A 70 2.64 11.33 14.25
C PHE A 70 2.83 12.59 13.37
N PRO A 71 2.81 13.79 13.97
CA PRO A 71 2.85 15.03 13.20
C PRO A 71 4.23 15.34 12.60
N THR A 72 5.30 14.70 13.09
CA THR A 72 6.69 14.98 12.69
C THR A 72 7.50 13.71 12.48
N ILE A 73 8.64 13.84 11.79
CA ILE A 73 9.68 12.79 11.66
C ILE A 73 10.05 12.23 13.04
N GLN A 74 10.32 13.11 14.02
CA GLN A 74 10.69 12.71 15.37
C GLN A 74 9.59 11.86 16.03
N ALA A 75 8.33 12.32 15.96
CA ALA A 75 7.19 11.63 16.57
C ALA A 75 7.02 10.21 16.01
N LEU A 76 7.20 10.02 14.69
CA LEU A 76 7.13 8.69 14.08
C LEU A 76 8.38 7.85 14.37
N ALA A 77 9.57 8.46 14.43
CA ALA A 77 10.81 7.76 14.72
C ALA A 77 10.80 7.16 16.14
N GLU A 78 10.35 7.94 17.12
CA GLU A 78 10.29 7.56 18.55
C GLU A 78 9.13 6.62 18.89
N ALA A 79 8.08 6.58 18.06
CA ALA A 79 6.90 5.75 18.31
C ALA A 79 7.23 4.25 18.41
N ASP A 80 6.47 3.53 19.23
CA ASP A 80 6.51 2.06 19.23
C ASP A 80 6.01 1.51 17.88
N GLU A 81 6.58 0.39 17.41
CA GLU A 81 6.17 -0.21 16.14
C GLU A 81 4.69 -0.63 16.16
N GLN A 82 4.17 -1.09 17.31
CA GLN A 82 2.77 -1.50 17.46
C GLN A 82 1.82 -0.32 17.31
N ASP A 83 2.18 0.84 17.83
CA ASP A 83 1.40 2.08 17.67
C ASP A 83 1.31 2.51 16.20
N VAL A 84 2.42 2.39 15.47
CA VAL A 84 2.47 2.68 14.03
C VAL A 84 1.64 1.68 13.25
N LEU A 85 1.76 0.38 13.56
CA LEU A 85 0.95 -0.67 12.93
C LEU A 85 -0.53 -0.50 13.23
N LYS A 86 -0.89 -0.05 14.44
CA LYS A 86 -2.27 0.24 14.83
C LYS A 86 -2.83 1.43 14.05
N ALA A 87 -2.06 2.51 13.90
CA ALA A 87 -2.46 3.62 13.04
C ALA A 87 -2.61 3.22 11.55
N TRP A 88 -1.90 2.17 11.12
CA TRP A 88 -1.96 1.61 9.76
C TRP A 88 -3.02 0.51 9.57
N GLU A 89 -3.71 0.13 10.65
CA GLU A 89 -4.60 -1.03 10.70
C GLU A 89 -5.74 -0.94 9.68
N GLY A 90 -5.85 -1.96 8.82
CA GLY A 90 -6.85 -2.03 7.76
C GLY A 90 -6.40 -1.45 6.40
N LEU A 91 -5.30 -0.70 6.34
CA LEU A 91 -4.77 -0.15 5.08
C LEU A 91 -4.06 -1.22 4.22
N GLY A 92 -3.66 -2.33 4.84
CA GLY A 92 -2.99 -3.45 4.18
C GLY A 92 -1.53 -3.14 3.80
N TYR A 93 -0.81 -4.17 3.32
CA TYR A 93 0.62 -4.10 2.99
C TYR A 93 1.46 -3.47 4.12
N TYR A 94 1.36 -4.04 5.33
CA TYR A 94 1.95 -3.51 6.57
C TYR A 94 3.47 -3.33 6.57
N SER A 95 4.18 -4.02 5.68
CA SER A 95 5.60 -3.76 5.45
C SER A 95 5.88 -2.31 5.03
N ARG A 96 4.90 -1.62 4.43
CA ARG A 96 4.99 -0.19 4.11
C ARG A 96 5.15 0.67 5.36
N ALA A 97 4.33 0.45 6.38
CA ALA A 97 4.40 1.19 7.64
C ALA A 97 5.75 0.96 8.35
N ARG A 98 6.17 -0.30 8.42
CA ARG A 98 7.45 -0.69 9.05
C ARG A 98 8.65 -0.11 8.31
N ASN A 99 8.64 -0.17 6.98
CA ASN A 99 9.71 0.39 6.16
C ASN A 99 9.76 1.92 6.26
N LEU A 100 8.60 2.58 6.24
CA LEU A 100 8.49 4.01 6.48
C LEU A 100 9.08 4.39 7.83
N GLN A 101 8.68 3.71 8.91
CA GLN A 101 9.23 3.98 10.24
C GLN A 101 10.74 3.74 10.29
N THR A 102 11.23 2.64 9.71
CA THR A 102 12.67 2.34 9.65
C THR A 102 13.43 3.47 8.96
N ALA A 103 12.94 3.92 7.81
CA ALA A 103 13.57 4.99 7.04
C ALA A 103 13.45 6.35 7.74
N VAL A 104 12.35 6.61 8.44
CA VAL A 104 12.15 7.84 9.22
C VAL A 104 13.10 7.90 10.42
N ARG A 105 13.37 6.76 11.08
CA ARG A 105 14.42 6.65 12.10
C ARG A 105 15.80 6.98 11.51
N GLU A 106 16.13 6.43 10.34
CA GLU A 106 17.38 6.77 9.64
C GLU A 106 17.46 8.27 9.31
N VAL A 107 16.37 8.88 8.84
CA VAL A 107 16.28 10.34 8.61
C VAL A 107 16.50 11.13 9.90
N SER A 108 15.90 10.69 11.01
CA SER A 108 16.07 11.30 12.32
C SER A 108 17.52 11.26 12.80
N GLU A 109 18.19 10.11 12.66
CA GLU A 109 19.53 9.86 13.20
C GLU A 109 20.65 10.39 12.30
N THR A 110 20.53 10.22 10.99
CA THR A 110 21.62 10.49 10.02
C THR A 110 21.48 11.85 9.35
N TYR A 111 20.25 12.34 9.18
CA TYR A 111 19.96 13.54 8.40
C TYR A 111 19.32 14.66 9.25
N ASP A 112 19.49 14.61 10.58
CA ASP A 112 19.02 15.64 11.53
C ASP A 112 17.51 15.94 11.36
N GLY A 113 16.72 14.88 11.14
CA GLY A 113 15.27 14.96 10.94
C GLY A 113 14.83 15.57 9.61
N LYS A 114 15.76 15.87 8.69
CA LYS A 114 15.45 16.45 7.36
C LYS A 114 15.43 15.36 6.31
N VAL A 115 14.30 15.21 5.62
CA VAL A 115 14.17 14.28 4.49
C VAL A 115 15.19 14.69 3.42
N PRO A 116 16.05 13.80 2.90
CA PRO A 116 17.04 14.17 1.90
C PRO A 116 16.41 14.71 0.61
N ASP A 117 16.98 15.78 0.06
CA ASP A 117 16.60 16.37 -1.24
C ASP A 117 17.48 15.84 -2.39
N ASN A 118 18.41 14.94 -2.12
CA ASN A 118 19.27 14.32 -3.11
C ASN A 118 18.76 12.94 -3.56
N VAL A 119 18.88 12.67 -4.87
CA VAL A 119 18.45 11.42 -5.50
C VAL A 119 19.15 10.19 -4.91
N GLU A 120 20.44 10.30 -4.60
CA GLU A 120 21.21 9.15 -4.11
C GLU A 120 20.85 8.82 -2.66
N GLU A 121 20.83 9.82 -1.78
CA GLU A 121 20.52 9.67 -0.35
C GLU A 121 19.09 9.21 -0.15
N LEU A 122 18.12 9.88 -0.77
CA LEU A 122 16.71 9.52 -0.66
C LEU A 122 16.44 8.11 -1.22
N GLY A 123 17.19 7.69 -2.24
CA GLY A 123 17.09 6.35 -2.82
C GLY A 123 17.67 5.22 -1.98
N LYS A 124 18.47 5.52 -0.94
CA LYS A 124 19.00 4.52 0.00
C LYS A 124 18.00 4.15 1.09
N LEU A 125 17.04 5.04 1.37
CA LEU A 125 16.04 4.85 2.42
C LEU A 125 15.13 3.64 2.14
N LYS A 126 14.91 2.84 3.18
CA LYS A 126 14.09 1.61 3.09
C LYS A 126 12.65 1.94 2.65
N GLY A 127 12.17 1.23 1.64
CA GLY A 127 10.81 1.43 1.11
C GLY A 127 10.65 2.62 0.17
N VAL A 128 11.71 3.40 -0.08
CA VAL A 128 11.72 4.49 -1.07
C VAL A 128 12.19 3.95 -2.42
N GLY A 129 11.22 3.49 -3.22
CA GLY A 129 11.48 3.05 -4.60
C GLY A 129 11.55 4.22 -5.60
N PRO A 130 11.82 3.95 -6.89
CA PRO A 130 11.93 4.98 -7.93
C PRO A 130 10.73 5.94 -8.00
N TYR A 131 9.51 5.41 -7.88
CA TYR A 131 8.27 6.21 -7.82
C TYR A 131 8.28 7.19 -6.65
N THR A 132 8.40 6.69 -5.42
CA THR A 132 8.33 7.50 -4.19
C THR A 132 9.43 8.56 -4.19
N LYS A 133 10.63 8.19 -4.64
CA LYS A 133 11.75 9.11 -4.80
C LYS A 133 11.40 10.26 -5.75
N GLY A 134 10.92 9.95 -6.95
CA GLY A 134 10.51 10.98 -7.92
C GLY A 134 9.37 11.86 -7.41
N ALA A 135 8.39 11.27 -6.71
CA ALA A 135 7.28 12.00 -6.12
C ALA A 135 7.75 13.00 -5.04
N ILE A 136 8.54 12.56 -4.05
CA ILE A 136 9.06 13.44 -2.99
C ILE A 136 9.91 14.56 -3.59
N LEU A 137 10.90 14.22 -4.42
CA LEU A 137 11.84 15.18 -4.98
C LEU A 137 11.15 16.24 -5.84
N SER A 138 10.19 15.82 -6.67
CA SER A 138 9.47 16.77 -7.52
C SER A 138 8.45 17.60 -6.76
N ILE A 139 7.71 17.01 -5.82
CA ILE A 139 6.61 17.69 -5.15
C ILE A 139 7.10 18.60 -4.02
N ALA A 140 8.03 18.11 -3.19
CA ALA A 140 8.51 18.82 -2.01
C ALA A 140 9.69 19.75 -2.33
N TYR A 141 10.59 19.31 -3.22
CA TYR A 141 11.85 20.02 -3.49
C TYR A 141 11.92 20.66 -4.87
N GLY A 142 10.92 20.46 -5.73
CA GLY A 142 10.92 21.03 -7.08
C GLY A 142 12.02 20.46 -7.98
N ILE A 143 12.55 19.27 -7.66
CA ILE A 143 13.62 18.62 -8.44
C ILE A 143 12.97 17.75 -9.53
N PRO A 144 13.34 17.92 -10.80
CA PRO A 144 12.72 17.22 -11.92
C PRO A 144 13.15 15.75 -11.95
N GLN A 145 12.41 14.91 -11.24
CA GLN A 145 12.59 13.47 -11.20
C GLN A 145 11.30 12.74 -11.58
N PRO A 146 11.38 11.65 -12.35
CA PRO A 146 10.20 10.96 -12.84
C PRO A 146 9.45 10.24 -11.71
N ALA A 147 8.15 10.52 -11.56
CA ALA A 147 7.27 9.85 -10.61
C ALA A 147 6.31 8.88 -11.34
N VAL A 148 6.79 7.72 -11.75
CA VAL A 148 6.01 6.78 -12.58
C VAL A 148 5.27 5.73 -11.75
N ASP A 149 3.94 5.83 -11.72
CA ASP A 149 3.01 4.83 -11.17
C ASP A 149 2.17 4.14 -12.27
N GLY A 150 1.18 3.34 -11.85
CA GLY A 150 0.26 2.69 -12.79
C GLY A 150 -0.66 3.65 -13.56
N ASN A 151 -0.91 4.86 -13.03
CA ASN A 151 -1.67 5.90 -13.72
C ASN A 151 -0.84 6.53 -14.83
N VAL A 152 0.40 6.92 -14.51
CA VAL A 152 1.36 7.51 -15.45
C VAL A 152 1.69 6.54 -16.57
N MET A 153 1.97 5.26 -16.28
CA MET A 153 2.22 4.26 -17.33
C MET A 153 1.03 4.12 -18.29
N ARG A 154 -0.22 4.21 -17.80
CA ARG A 154 -1.41 4.16 -18.65
C ARG A 154 -1.60 5.44 -19.48
N VAL A 155 -1.36 6.59 -18.88
CA VAL A 155 -1.44 7.89 -19.58
C VAL A 155 -0.42 7.93 -20.72
N LEU A 156 0.84 7.60 -20.43
CA LEU A 156 1.92 7.66 -21.41
C LEU A 156 1.84 6.54 -22.44
N SER A 157 1.32 5.35 -22.08
CA SER A 157 1.11 4.30 -23.07
C SER A 157 0.13 4.73 -24.15
N ARG A 158 -0.89 5.52 -23.78
CA ARG A 158 -1.88 6.06 -24.70
C ARG A 158 -1.36 7.28 -25.47
N ILE A 159 -0.71 8.22 -24.80
CA ILE A 159 -0.20 9.45 -25.44
C ILE A 159 0.85 9.11 -26.50
N LEU A 160 1.84 8.30 -26.10
CA LEU A 160 3.00 7.97 -26.93
C LEU A 160 2.83 6.64 -27.69
N LEU A 161 1.68 5.97 -27.59
CA LEU A 161 1.43 4.65 -28.18
C LEU A 161 2.52 3.62 -27.83
N ILE A 162 2.79 3.46 -26.53
CA ILE A 162 3.74 2.46 -26.01
C ILE A 162 2.99 1.15 -25.79
N THR A 163 3.34 0.12 -26.55
CA THR A 163 2.70 -1.21 -26.54
C THR A 163 3.45 -2.22 -25.67
N GLU A 164 4.44 -1.79 -24.91
CA GLU A 164 5.15 -2.67 -23.99
C GLU A 164 4.25 -3.14 -22.84
N ASP A 165 4.41 -4.40 -22.47
CA ASP A 165 3.64 -5.01 -21.38
C ASP A 165 4.08 -4.42 -20.04
N ILE A 166 3.21 -3.62 -19.42
CA ILE A 166 3.48 -2.91 -18.16
C ILE A 166 3.64 -3.86 -16.97
N ALA A 167 3.33 -5.15 -17.12
CA ALA A 167 3.63 -6.16 -16.10
C ALA A 167 5.13 -6.53 -16.06
N LYS A 168 5.90 -6.24 -17.10
CA LYS A 168 7.34 -6.55 -17.17
C LYS A 168 8.15 -5.44 -16.49
N PRO A 169 9.08 -5.78 -15.57
CA PRO A 169 9.91 -4.77 -14.89
C PRO A 169 10.69 -3.83 -15.84
N LYS A 170 11.12 -4.35 -17.00
CA LYS A 170 11.83 -3.55 -18.01
C LYS A 170 10.98 -2.45 -18.64
N ALA A 171 9.66 -2.61 -18.71
CA ALA A 171 8.76 -1.62 -19.30
C ALA A 171 8.77 -0.32 -18.50
N ARG A 172 8.91 -0.38 -17.17
CA ARG A 172 8.95 0.79 -16.30
C ARG A 172 10.03 1.81 -16.71
N LYS A 173 11.22 1.33 -17.08
CA LYS A 173 12.35 2.19 -17.50
C LYS A 173 12.03 3.01 -18.75
N ILE A 174 11.17 2.49 -19.64
CA ILE A 174 10.74 3.20 -20.84
C ILE A 174 9.84 4.39 -20.46
N PHE A 175 8.94 4.19 -19.50
CA PHE A 175 8.08 5.26 -19.01
C PHE A 175 8.85 6.28 -18.17
N GLU A 176 9.85 5.84 -17.39
CA GLU A 176 10.75 6.75 -16.66
C GLU A 176 11.53 7.64 -17.65
N ALA A 177 12.13 7.06 -18.70
CA ALA A 177 12.80 7.82 -19.76
C ALA A 177 11.84 8.77 -20.51
N ALA A 178 10.59 8.37 -20.76
CA ALA A 178 9.59 9.24 -21.36
C ALA A 178 9.23 10.42 -20.46
N VAL A 179 9.13 10.21 -19.15
CA VAL A 179 8.92 11.32 -18.21
C VAL A 179 10.16 12.20 -18.12
N GLU A 180 11.37 11.64 -18.08
CA GLU A 180 12.62 12.40 -18.06
C GLU A 180 12.76 13.35 -19.25
N GLU A 181 12.35 12.91 -20.46
CA GLU A 181 12.34 13.75 -21.65
C GLU A 181 11.28 14.86 -21.58
N MET A 182 10.12 14.56 -20.98
CA MET A 182 8.95 15.45 -21.03
C MET A 182 8.78 16.36 -19.81
N ILE A 183 9.46 16.07 -18.70
CA ILE A 183 9.20 16.73 -17.43
C ILE A 183 9.49 18.22 -17.50
N SER A 184 8.59 19.03 -16.95
CA SER A 184 8.83 20.47 -16.88
C SER A 184 9.88 20.77 -15.81
N HIS A 185 11.04 21.26 -16.23
CA HIS A 185 12.07 21.75 -15.29
C HIS A 185 11.65 23.00 -14.53
N ARG A 186 10.64 23.73 -15.03
CA ARG A 186 10.07 24.92 -14.35
C ARG A 186 9.07 24.53 -13.28
N ASN A 187 8.24 23.52 -13.53
CA ASN A 187 7.15 23.11 -12.65
C ASN A 187 7.03 21.57 -12.51
N PRO A 188 8.07 20.87 -12.03
CA PRO A 188 8.08 19.40 -12.02
C PRO A 188 7.03 18.82 -11.08
N SER A 189 6.74 19.49 -9.96
CA SER A 189 5.66 19.13 -9.02
C SER A 189 4.31 19.06 -9.74
N ALA A 190 3.93 20.13 -10.45
CA ALA A 190 2.65 20.21 -11.14
C ALA A 190 2.59 19.25 -12.33
N PHE A 191 3.69 19.04 -13.03
CA PHE A 191 3.76 18.09 -14.13
C PHE A 191 3.51 16.64 -13.66
N ASN A 192 4.28 16.16 -12.67
CA ASN A 192 4.14 14.79 -12.16
C ASN A 192 2.77 14.56 -11.54
N GLN A 193 2.30 15.48 -10.69
CA GLN A 193 0.96 15.39 -10.12
C GLN A 193 -0.12 15.49 -11.20
N GLY A 194 0.07 16.30 -12.23
CA GLY A 194 -0.81 16.40 -13.38
C GLY A 194 -0.96 15.07 -14.12
N LEU A 195 0.15 14.36 -14.39
CA LEU A 195 0.08 13.02 -15.02
C LEU A 195 -0.67 12.01 -14.14
N MET A 196 -0.38 12.00 -12.82
CA MET A 196 -1.05 11.12 -11.86
C MET A 196 -2.56 11.41 -11.78
N GLU A 197 -2.93 12.69 -11.64
CA GLU A 197 -4.31 13.17 -11.54
C GLU A 197 -5.09 12.90 -12.85
N LEU A 198 -4.46 13.14 -14.00
CA LEU A 198 -5.04 12.86 -15.31
C LEU A 198 -5.38 11.38 -15.45
N GLY A 199 -4.47 10.49 -15.05
CA GLY A 199 -4.71 9.06 -15.05
C GLY A 199 -5.82 8.66 -14.07
N ALA A 200 -5.88 9.30 -12.90
CA ALA A 200 -6.88 9.01 -11.89
C ALA A 200 -8.30 9.42 -12.30
N LEU A 201 -8.47 10.60 -12.93
CA LEU A 201 -9.78 11.22 -13.15
C LEU A 201 -10.31 11.10 -14.59
N ILE A 202 -9.43 11.23 -15.58
CA ILE A 202 -9.83 11.37 -16.99
C ILE A 202 -9.43 10.13 -17.78
N CYS A 203 -8.14 9.82 -17.79
CA CYS A 203 -7.55 8.74 -18.54
C CYS A 203 -7.66 7.42 -17.75
N THR A 204 -8.88 7.03 -17.39
CA THR A 204 -9.18 5.87 -16.54
C THR A 204 -8.98 4.53 -17.28
N PRO A 205 -8.87 3.40 -16.56
CA PRO A 205 -8.62 2.09 -17.20
C PRO A 205 -9.70 1.67 -18.21
N LYS A 206 -10.97 1.98 -17.94
CA LYS A 206 -12.11 1.65 -18.81
C LYS A 206 -12.90 2.92 -19.08
N LYS A 207 -13.32 3.12 -20.33
CA LYS A 207 -14.09 4.30 -20.77
C LYS A 207 -13.42 5.62 -20.35
N PRO A 208 -12.16 5.88 -20.77
CA PRO A 208 -11.52 7.16 -20.48
C PRO A 208 -12.34 8.32 -21.05
N ALA A 209 -12.42 9.42 -20.30
CA ALA A 209 -13.16 10.62 -20.69
C ALA A 209 -12.39 11.46 -21.71
N CYS A 210 -12.01 10.86 -22.85
CA CYS A 210 -11.13 11.48 -23.84
C CYS A 210 -11.65 12.83 -24.34
N LEU A 211 -12.97 13.00 -24.47
CA LEU A 211 -13.61 14.26 -24.90
C LEU A 211 -13.39 15.42 -23.91
N LEU A 212 -13.09 15.12 -22.66
CA LEU A 212 -12.77 16.09 -21.60
C LEU A 212 -11.27 16.16 -21.31
N CYS A 213 -10.44 15.43 -22.07
CA CYS A 213 -9.02 15.33 -21.77
C CYS A 213 -8.26 16.60 -22.23
N PRO A 214 -7.53 17.28 -21.32
CA PRO A 214 -6.82 18.52 -21.65
C PRO A 214 -5.71 18.29 -22.69
N VAL A 215 -5.18 17.07 -22.74
CA VAL A 215 -4.07 16.69 -23.62
C VAL A 215 -4.53 15.78 -24.76
N GLN A 216 -5.81 15.81 -25.12
CA GLN A 216 -6.39 14.96 -26.18
C GLN A 216 -5.65 15.13 -27.52
N SER A 217 -5.35 16.37 -27.90
CA SER A 217 -4.65 16.74 -29.15
C SER A 217 -3.28 16.07 -29.29
N HIS A 218 -2.63 15.77 -28.15
CA HIS A 218 -1.32 15.12 -28.06
C HIS A 218 -1.41 13.58 -28.07
N CYS A 219 -2.62 13.00 -27.94
CA CYS A 219 -2.78 11.58 -27.70
C CYS A 219 -2.86 10.75 -28.99
N THR A 220 -1.80 9.97 -29.25
CA THR A 220 -1.73 9.09 -30.43
C THR A 220 -2.78 7.98 -30.38
N ALA A 221 -2.98 7.34 -29.21
CA ALA A 221 -3.99 6.29 -29.08
C ALA A 221 -5.41 6.81 -29.34
N PHE A 222 -5.73 8.05 -28.94
CA PHE A 222 -7.04 8.65 -29.23
C PHE A 222 -7.23 8.86 -30.74
N LYS A 223 -6.23 9.40 -31.43
CA LYS A 223 -6.24 9.58 -32.89
C LYS A 223 -6.46 8.25 -33.64
N GLN A 224 -6.00 7.13 -33.07
CA GLN A 224 -6.09 5.80 -33.65
C GLN A 224 -7.24 4.94 -33.09
N GLY A 225 -7.98 5.41 -32.08
CA GLY A 225 -9.03 4.65 -31.42
C GLY A 225 -8.55 3.50 -30.52
N LEU A 226 -7.28 3.50 -30.08
CA LEU A 226 -6.64 2.40 -29.33
C LEU A 226 -6.59 2.63 -27.81
N GLN A 227 -7.21 3.69 -27.30
CA GLN A 227 -7.11 4.06 -25.88
C GLN A 227 -7.64 2.97 -24.91
N GLU A 228 -8.62 2.17 -25.31
CA GLU A 228 -9.16 1.10 -24.46
C GLU A 228 -8.33 -0.20 -24.49
N GLU A 229 -7.46 -0.36 -25.49
CA GLU A 229 -6.55 -1.50 -25.62
C GLU A 229 -5.24 -1.30 -24.84
N LEU A 230 -4.97 -0.05 -24.43
CA LEU A 230 -3.74 0.35 -23.76
C LEU A 230 -3.99 0.77 -22.30
N PRO A 231 -3.04 0.49 -21.38
CA PRO A 231 -1.78 -0.24 -21.60
C PRO A 231 -1.98 -1.75 -21.77
N ILE A 232 -1.05 -2.39 -22.48
CA ILE A 232 -0.95 -3.86 -22.49
C ILE A 232 -0.50 -4.31 -21.10
N LYS A 233 -1.25 -5.22 -20.48
CA LYS A 233 -0.92 -5.82 -19.19
C LYS A 233 -1.23 -7.31 -19.20
N SER A 234 -0.20 -8.16 -19.12
CA SER A 234 -0.40 -9.60 -19.01
C SER A 234 -1.08 -9.99 -17.68
N LYS A 235 -1.85 -11.08 -17.71
CA LYS A 235 -2.55 -11.58 -16.51
C LYS A 235 -1.53 -12.15 -15.52
N GLY A 236 -1.70 -11.81 -14.24
CA GLY A 236 -0.93 -12.40 -13.14
C GLY A 236 -1.25 -13.88 -12.93
N LYS A 237 -0.41 -14.55 -12.12
CA LYS A 237 -0.66 -15.93 -11.69
C LYS A 237 -1.97 -16.03 -10.89
N LYS A 238 -2.67 -17.16 -11.00
CA LYS A 238 -3.80 -17.46 -10.12
C LYS A 238 -3.32 -17.57 -8.67
N GLN A 239 -4.13 -17.08 -7.76
CA GLN A 239 -3.86 -17.12 -6.32
C GLN A 239 -3.96 -18.56 -5.80
N LYS A 240 -3.10 -18.92 -4.84
CA LYS A 240 -3.19 -20.21 -4.14
C LYS A 240 -4.16 -20.08 -2.95
N THR A 241 -5.08 -21.02 -2.81
CA THR A 241 -5.91 -21.13 -1.60
C THR A 241 -5.12 -21.81 -0.49
N MET A 242 -5.16 -21.24 0.71
CA MET A 242 -4.52 -21.72 1.92
C MET A 242 -5.59 -21.93 2.98
N PRO A 243 -5.89 -23.18 3.37
CA PRO A 243 -6.88 -23.47 4.40
C PRO A 243 -6.23 -23.38 5.79
N TYR A 244 -6.94 -22.78 6.76
CA TYR A 244 -6.46 -22.62 8.12
C TYR A 244 -7.55 -22.97 9.15
N LEU A 245 -7.11 -23.41 10.33
CA LEU A 245 -7.93 -23.52 11.53
C LEU A 245 -7.50 -22.39 12.48
N SER A 246 -8.39 -21.45 12.82
CA SER A 246 -8.11 -20.42 13.82
C SER A 246 -8.96 -20.65 15.07
N VAL A 247 -8.35 -20.54 16.25
CA VAL A 247 -8.96 -20.88 17.53
C VAL A 247 -9.01 -19.67 18.44
N VAL A 248 -10.22 -19.26 18.82
CA VAL A 248 -10.46 -18.28 19.88
C VAL A 248 -10.50 -19.05 21.20
N VAL A 249 -9.41 -18.98 21.97
CA VAL A 249 -9.32 -19.64 23.28
C VAL A 249 -9.63 -18.64 24.38
N GLU A 250 -10.64 -18.93 25.20
CA GLU A 250 -11.03 -18.13 26.35
C GLU A 250 -10.59 -18.82 27.65
N ASN A 251 -9.98 -18.08 28.58
CA ASN A 251 -9.63 -18.61 29.90
C ASN A 251 -10.76 -18.38 30.93
N GLU A 252 -10.59 -18.87 32.17
CA GLU A 252 -11.59 -18.69 33.24
C GLU A 252 -11.83 -17.22 33.66
N GLN A 253 -10.99 -16.28 33.21
CA GLN A 253 -11.09 -14.85 33.49
C GLN A 253 -11.82 -14.09 32.37
N GLY A 254 -12.26 -14.77 31.31
CA GLY A 254 -12.89 -14.16 30.14
C GLY A 254 -11.90 -13.45 29.19
N GLU A 255 -10.59 -13.71 29.37
CA GLU A 255 -9.55 -13.20 28.48
C GLU A 255 -9.37 -14.14 27.29
N VAL A 256 -9.01 -13.58 26.13
CA VAL A 256 -8.77 -14.35 24.91
C VAL A 256 -7.29 -14.47 24.59
N LEU A 257 -6.87 -15.65 24.11
CA LEU A 257 -5.51 -15.90 23.69
C LEU A 257 -5.24 -15.27 22.32
N ILE A 258 -4.21 -14.44 22.26
CA ILE A 258 -3.70 -13.84 21.02
C ILE A 258 -2.19 -14.06 20.93
N GLU A 259 -1.66 -14.09 19.72
CA GLU A 259 -0.23 -14.25 19.46
C GLU A 259 0.26 -13.22 18.44
N LYS A 260 1.53 -12.83 18.58
CA LYS A 260 2.18 -11.93 17.64
C LYS A 260 2.83 -12.75 16.54
N ARG A 261 2.49 -12.44 15.29
CA ARG A 261 3.09 -13.09 14.11
C ARG A 261 4.59 -12.79 14.01
N PRO A 262 5.40 -13.69 13.43
CA PRO A 262 6.84 -13.48 13.24
C PRO A 262 7.20 -12.16 12.54
N GLU A 263 8.43 -11.70 12.74
CA GLU A 263 8.92 -10.43 12.18
C GLU A 263 9.05 -10.41 10.66
N LEU A 264 9.05 -11.59 10.04
CA LEU A 264 9.19 -11.79 8.61
C LEU A 264 8.00 -12.58 8.05
N GLY A 265 7.70 -12.34 6.78
CA GLY A 265 6.63 -13.04 6.07
C GLY A 265 5.30 -12.29 6.08
N LEU A 266 4.22 -13.04 5.83
CA LEU A 266 2.89 -12.48 5.67
C LEU A 266 2.36 -11.92 7.00
N LEU A 267 1.88 -10.67 6.96
CA LEU A 267 1.28 -9.98 8.11
C LEU A 267 2.24 -9.89 9.31
N ALA A 268 3.54 -9.73 9.03
CA ALA A 268 4.58 -9.68 10.04
C ALA A 268 4.33 -8.64 11.14
N ASN A 269 4.61 -9.03 12.39
CA ASN A 269 4.44 -8.22 13.61
C ASN A 269 3.01 -7.79 13.97
N LEU A 270 2.00 -8.29 13.26
CA LEU A 270 0.60 -8.13 13.68
C LEU A 270 0.16 -9.21 14.66
N TRP A 271 -0.88 -8.91 15.40
CA TRP A 271 -1.52 -9.87 16.30
C TRP A 271 -2.56 -10.70 15.58
N GLN A 272 -2.76 -11.91 16.07
CA GLN A 272 -3.75 -12.83 15.56
C GLN A 272 -4.28 -13.74 16.66
N PHE A 273 -5.39 -14.40 16.38
CA PHE A 273 -5.77 -15.59 17.12
C PHE A 273 -4.89 -16.77 16.68
N PRO A 274 -4.50 -17.66 17.60
CA PRO A 274 -3.81 -18.92 17.30
C PRO A 274 -4.36 -19.59 16.05
N MET A 275 -3.47 -19.98 15.14
CA MET A 275 -3.86 -20.48 13.83
C MET A 275 -2.93 -21.60 13.33
N ALA A 276 -3.52 -22.72 12.94
CA ALA A 276 -2.84 -23.88 12.36
C ALA A 276 -3.13 -24.03 10.86
N ASP A 277 -2.15 -24.50 10.09
CA ASP A 277 -2.35 -24.89 8.68
C ASP A 277 -3.24 -26.14 8.62
N ALA A 278 -4.41 -26.02 8.00
CA ALA A 278 -5.39 -27.12 7.95
C ALA A 278 -4.97 -28.24 6.97
N THR A 279 -3.85 -28.08 6.25
CA THR A 279 -3.22 -29.17 5.49
C THR A 279 -2.28 -30.02 6.35
N GLU A 280 -1.87 -29.53 7.51
CA GLU A 280 -0.95 -30.20 8.43
C GLU A 280 -1.65 -30.69 9.70
N VAL A 281 -2.67 -29.97 10.16
CA VAL A 281 -3.40 -30.26 11.41
C VAL A 281 -4.88 -30.46 11.11
N SER A 282 -5.42 -31.64 11.45
CA SER A 282 -6.87 -31.90 11.34
C SER A 282 -7.63 -31.39 12.58
N LEU A 283 -8.96 -31.26 12.47
CA LEU A 283 -9.81 -30.85 13.60
C LEU A 283 -9.69 -31.79 14.79
N GLU A 284 -9.54 -33.10 14.55
CA GLU A 284 -9.37 -34.11 15.59
C GLU A 284 -8.03 -33.99 16.32
N GLN A 285 -6.99 -33.50 15.64
CA GLN A 285 -5.65 -33.31 16.18
C GLN A 285 -5.46 -31.95 16.84
N LEU A 286 -6.37 -31.00 16.59
CA LEU A 286 -6.20 -29.60 16.97
C LEU A 286 -5.96 -29.40 18.47
N ALA A 287 -6.71 -30.08 19.34
CA ALA A 287 -6.53 -29.96 20.78
C ALA A 287 -5.14 -30.45 21.25
N TYR A 288 -4.65 -31.53 20.65
CA TYR A 288 -3.31 -32.06 20.94
C TYR A 288 -2.21 -31.16 20.37
N TRP A 289 -2.40 -30.64 19.16
CA TRP A 289 -1.51 -29.65 18.57
C TRP A 289 -1.41 -28.40 19.46
N PHE A 290 -2.53 -27.93 20.00
CA PHE A 290 -2.55 -26.78 20.90
C PHE A 290 -1.75 -27.02 22.18
N GLN A 291 -1.85 -28.23 22.74
CA GLN A 291 -1.09 -28.63 23.91
C GLN A 291 0.42 -28.66 23.62
N LEU A 292 0.84 -29.08 22.42
CA LEU A 292 2.25 -29.10 22.04
C LEU A 292 2.81 -27.71 21.72
N GLU A 293 2.05 -26.87 21.03
CA GLU A 293 2.53 -25.58 20.52
C GLU A 293 2.44 -24.46 21.58
N TYR A 294 1.37 -24.48 22.38
CA TYR A 294 1.08 -23.43 23.36
C TYR A 294 1.20 -23.90 24.81
N GLY A 295 1.42 -25.20 25.06
CA GLY A 295 1.53 -25.74 26.41
C GLY A 295 0.20 -25.76 27.19
N ILE A 296 -0.96 -25.54 26.54
CA ILE A 296 -2.27 -25.50 27.18
C ILE A 296 -3.23 -26.53 26.62
N ALA A 297 -4.05 -27.11 27.49
CA ALA A 297 -5.15 -27.97 27.12
C ALA A 297 -6.38 -27.12 26.81
N ILE A 298 -6.97 -27.35 25.63
CA ILE A 298 -8.20 -26.67 25.20
C ILE A 298 -9.38 -27.64 25.10
N LYS A 299 -10.57 -27.15 25.40
CA LYS A 299 -11.84 -27.82 25.11
C LYS A 299 -12.56 -27.05 24.00
N LEU A 300 -12.71 -27.67 22.83
CA LEU A 300 -13.48 -27.10 21.73
C LEU A 300 -14.97 -27.06 22.12
N GLU A 301 -15.62 -25.92 21.91
CA GLU A 301 -17.03 -25.71 22.26
C GLU A 301 -17.91 -25.63 21.00
N GLU A 302 -17.59 -24.74 20.08
CA GLU A 302 -18.38 -24.49 18.87
C GLU A 302 -17.54 -24.03 17.68
N THR A 303 -18.11 -24.13 16.49
CA THR A 303 -17.56 -23.58 15.24
C THR A 303 -18.28 -22.27 14.92
N LEU A 304 -17.51 -21.20 14.74
CA LEU A 304 -18.00 -19.88 14.38
C LEU A 304 -18.11 -19.71 12.84
N GLN A 305 -18.52 -18.53 12.38
CA GLN A 305 -18.63 -18.28 10.94
C GLN A 305 -17.25 -18.29 10.28
N PRO A 306 -17.05 -19.07 9.20
CA PRO A 306 -15.75 -19.16 8.54
C PRO A 306 -15.37 -17.83 7.90
N VAL A 307 -14.08 -17.52 7.93
CA VAL A 307 -13.54 -16.28 7.35
C VAL A 307 -12.82 -16.60 6.06
N ARG A 308 -13.32 -16.04 4.95
CA ARG A 308 -12.60 -16.01 3.69
C ARG A 308 -11.96 -14.64 3.47
N HIS A 309 -10.66 -14.62 3.18
CA HIS A 309 -9.91 -13.38 2.94
C HIS A 309 -9.01 -13.49 1.71
N ILE A 310 -9.04 -12.48 0.85
CA ILE A 310 -8.29 -12.45 -0.41
C ILE A 310 -7.12 -11.49 -0.27
N PHE A 311 -5.90 -12.02 -0.35
CA PHE A 311 -4.67 -11.23 -0.55
C PHE A 311 -4.34 -11.18 -2.03
N SER A 312 -3.38 -10.36 -2.43
CA SER A 312 -3.00 -10.25 -3.85
C SER A 312 -2.42 -11.54 -4.43
N HIS A 313 -1.78 -12.38 -3.62
CA HIS A 313 -1.07 -13.60 -4.06
C HIS A 313 -1.66 -14.92 -3.52
N ILE A 314 -2.51 -14.87 -2.50
CA ILE A 314 -3.14 -16.05 -1.87
C ILE A 314 -4.56 -15.74 -1.41
N ILE A 315 -5.34 -16.79 -1.13
CA ILE A 315 -6.66 -16.70 -0.51
C ILE A 315 -6.61 -17.52 0.78
N TRP A 316 -6.98 -16.91 1.91
CA TRP A 316 -7.21 -17.64 3.15
C TRP A 316 -8.65 -18.12 3.22
N GLU A 317 -8.82 -19.39 3.55
CA GLU A 317 -10.10 -19.99 3.93
C GLU A 317 -9.94 -20.51 5.36
N VAL A 318 -10.49 -19.77 6.32
CA VAL A 318 -10.27 -19.99 7.74
C VAL A 318 -11.53 -20.56 8.37
N ILE A 319 -11.43 -21.76 8.92
CA ILE A 319 -12.42 -22.31 9.84
C ILE A 319 -12.12 -21.71 11.22
N VAL A 320 -13.13 -21.14 11.85
CA VAL A 320 -12.99 -20.43 13.13
C VAL A 320 -13.66 -21.27 14.22
N LEU A 321 -12.94 -21.52 15.30
CA LEU A 321 -13.37 -22.38 16.40
C LEU A 321 -13.28 -21.61 17.71
N ARG A 322 -14.26 -21.85 18.60
CA ARG A 322 -14.22 -21.35 19.97
C ARG A 322 -13.80 -22.47 20.90
N ALA A 323 -12.91 -22.18 21.82
CA ALA A 323 -12.44 -23.11 22.82
C ALA A 323 -12.30 -22.45 24.19
N THR A 324 -12.35 -23.26 25.24
CA THR A 324 -12.05 -22.83 26.62
C THR A 324 -10.81 -23.53 27.14
N THR A 325 -10.09 -22.90 28.06
CA THR A 325 -9.00 -23.53 28.81
C THR A 325 -9.10 -23.24 30.30
N LYS A 326 -8.56 -24.16 31.11
CA LYS A 326 -8.33 -23.95 32.54
C LYS A 326 -6.91 -23.50 32.85
N ASP A 327 -6.03 -23.57 31.86
CA ASP A 327 -4.63 -23.17 32.01
C ASP A 327 -4.52 -21.65 31.94
N LYS A 328 -3.64 -21.08 32.78
CA LYS A 328 -3.55 -19.62 32.97
C LYS A 328 -2.47 -18.96 32.11
N LEU A 329 -1.46 -19.72 31.70
CA LEU A 329 -0.26 -19.20 31.06
C LEU A 329 0.11 -20.11 29.89
N PRO A 330 0.04 -19.60 28.65
CA PRO A 330 0.53 -20.32 27.49
C PRO A 330 2.05 -20.11 27.35
N GLU A 331 2.73 -21.07 26.71
CA GLU A 331 4.14 -20.94 26.34
C GLU A 331 4.34 -19.93 25.19
N GLN A 332 3.30 -19.73 24.37
CA GLN A 332 3.29 -18.78 23.27
C GLN A 332 2.04 -17.89 23.29
N GLY A 333 2.20 -16.64 22.86
CA GLY A 333 1.13 -15.65 22.91
C GLY A 333 0.83 -15.15 24.32
N ARG A 334 -0.34 -14.54 24.48
CA ARG A 334 -0.80 -14.00 25.76
C ARG A 334 -2.32 -13.91 25.82
N PHE A 335 -2.87 -14.07 27.01
CA PHE A 335 -4.26 -13.75 27.30
C PHE A 335 -4.43 -12.23 27.42
N VAL A 336 -5.51 -11.72 26.84
CA VAL A 336 -5.88 -10.29 26.83
C VAL A 336 -7.37 -10.16 27.09
N ALA A 337 -7.73 -9.22 27.97
CA ALA A 337 -9.13 -8.87 28.17
C ALA A 337 -9.75 -8.33 26.88
N LEU A 338 -10.99 -8.72 26.58
CA LEU A 338 -11.67 -8.22 25.37
C LEU A 338 -11.81 -6.69 25.34
N SER A 339 -11.79 -6.02 26.50
CA SER A 339 -11.77 -4.55 26.58
C SER A 339 -10.49 -3.91 26.04
N ASP A 340 -9.37 -4.65 26.08
CA ASP A 340 -8.04 -4.13 25.75
C ASP A 340 -7.61 -4.62 24.36
N ILE A 341 -8.44 -5.43 23.68
CA ILE A 341 -8.09 -6.07 22.42
C ILE A 341 -7.87 -5.07 21.29
N ASP A 342 -8.54 -3.92 21.38
CA ASP A 342 -8.41 -2.82 20.43
C ASP A 342 -7.06 -2.11 20.53
N ASP A 343 -6.24 -2.34 21.56
CA ASP A 343 -4.88 -1.80 21.59
C ASP A 343 -3.91 -2.58 20.68
N TYR A 344 -4.32 -3.76 20.22
CA TYR A 344 -3.49 -4.65 19.42
C TYR A 344 -3.81 -4.49 17.93
N PRO A 345 -2.80 -4.33 17.05
CA PRO A 345 -3.03 -4.26 15.61
C PRO A 345 -3.32 -5.64 15.01
N PHE A 346 -4.55 -5.87 14.59
CA PHE A 346 -4.99 -7.08 13.91
C PHE A 346 -5.08 -6.90 12.39
N PRO A 347 -4.77 -7.93 11.60
CA PRO A 347 -5.12 -7.93 10.19
C PRO A 347 -6.64 -8.11 10.02
N VAL A 348 -7.19 -7.54 8.94
CA VAL A 348 -8.62 -7.66 8.58
C VAL A 348 -9.23 -9.07 8.74
N PRO A 349 -8.60 -10.19 8.33
CA PRO A 349 -9.17 -11.52 8.60
C PRO A 349 -9.42 -11.80 10.08
N HIS A 350 -8.52 -11.40 10.99
CA HIS A 350 -8.72 -11.61 12.42
C HIS A 350 -9.63 -10.55 13.05
N GLN A 351 -9.73 -9.34 12.48
CA GLN A 351 -10.81 -8.40 12.85
C GLN A 351 -12.20 -8.96 12.55
N LYS A 352 -12.37 -9.69 11.44
CA LYS A 352 -13.62 -10.41 11.15
C LYS A 352 -13.91 -11.54 12.14
N ILE A 353 -12.88 -12.10 12.79
CA ILE A 353 -13.06 -13.07 13.87
C ILE A 353 -13.45 -12.32 15.15
N LEU A 354 -12.78 -11.21 15.46
CA LEU A 354 -13.12 -10.33 16.60
C LEU A 354 -14.59 -9.92 16.57
N GLN A 355 -15.11 -9.48 15.43
CA GLN A 355 -16.51 -9.08 15.26
C GLN A 355 -17.54 -10.18 15.59
N GLN A 356 -17.12 -11.46 15.65
CA GLN A 356 -18.02 -12.58 15.98
C GLN A 356 -18.06 -12.86 17.49
N ILE A 357 -17.03 -12.44 18.23
CA ILE A 357 -16.87 -12.73 19.67
C ILE A 357 -16.94 -11.47 20.53
N HIS A 358 -16.75 -10.31 19.90
CA HIS A 358 -16.74 -8.99 20.51
C HIS A 358 -17.68 -8.10 19.71
N ILE A 359 -18.70 -7.56 20.39
CA ILE A 359 -19.53 -6.48 19.86
C ILE A 359 -18.87 -5.20 20.38
N PRO A 360 -18.27 -4.37 19.51
CA PRO A 360 -17.73 -3.08 19.93
C PRO A 360 -18.85 -2.26 20.59
N GLU A 361 -18.58 -1.62 21.72
CA GLU A 361 -19.51 -0.65 22.34
C GLU A 361 -19.76 0.57 21.43
#